data_AF-A0AA43JKN5-F1
#
_entry.id   AF-A0AA43JKN5-F1
#
_cell.length_a   1.000
_cell.length_b   1.000
_cell.length_c   1.000
_cell.angle_alpha   90.00
_cell.angle_beta   90.00
_cell.angle_gamma   90.00
#
_symmetry.space_group_name_H-M   'P 1'
#
loop_
_entity.id
_entity.type
_entity.pdbx_description
1 polymer ?
#
loop_
_entity_poly.entity_id
_entity_poly.type
_entity_poly.pdbx_seq_one_letter_code
_entity_poly.pdbx_strand_id
1 'polypeptide(L)'
;MAHEIPDTRLRMIDLLRLLSSEQEQLNYETDVTIANVPAEFLCMSFDDQYHSDDSFFRSSFTADELEALAEFHRYCDKHSRVLPEARGTVQTWLAFPDWRGIMFEAKKILDGIAPDPR
;
A
#
# COMPACT_ATOMS: atom_id res chain seq x y z
N MET A 1 19.06 2.25 23.56
CA MET A 1 17.62 2.53 23.39
C MET A 1 17.12 1.58 22.34
N ALA A 2 16.25 0.63 22.71
CA ALA A 2 15.63 -0.24 21.73
C ALA A 2 14.76 0.65 20.83
N HIS A 3 15.16 0.83 19.57
CA HIS A 3 14.18 1.22 18.57
C HIS A 3 13.25 0.02 18.48
N GLU A 4 12.03 0.15 19.00
CA GLU A 4 10.96 -0.80 18.72
C GLU A 4 10.93 -0.93 17.19
N ILE A 5 11.31 -2.10 16.68
CA ILE A 5 11.18 -2.39 15.26
C ILE A 5 9.67 -2.37 15.04
N PRO A 6 9.14 -1.38 14.31
CA PRO A 6 7.71 -1.24 14.14
C PRO A 6 7.17 -2.51 13.50
N ASP A 7 6.07 -3.02 14.04
CA ASP A 7 5.45 -4.27 13.62
C ASP A 7 5.18 -4.22 12.11
N THR A 8 5.94 -5.02 11.36
CA THR A 8 5.85 -5.13 9.90
C THR A 8 4.44 -5.43 9.44
N ARG A 9 3.67 -6.20 10.22
CA ARG A 9 2.27 -6.48 9.92
C ARG A 9 1.43 -5.21 10.01
N LEU A 10 1.57 -4.46 11.11
CA LEU A 10 0.81 -3.21 11.31
C LEU A 10 1.12 -2.19 10.20
N ARG A 11 2.39 -2.04 9.82
CA ARG A 11 2.77 -1.12 8.74
C ARG A 11 2.15 -1.49 7.39
N MET A 12 2.12 -2.78 7.05
CA MET A 12 1.47 -3.25 5.84
C MET A 12 -0.05 -3.00 5.89
N ILE A 13 -0.69 -3.24 7.04
CA ILE A 13 -2.11 -2.95 7.25
C ILE A 13 -2.40 -1.46 7.09
N ASP A 14 -1.57 -0.59 7.67
CA ASP A 14 -1.72 0.86 7.57
C ASP A 14 -1.56 1.34 6.12
N LEU A 15 -0.58 0.80 5.38
CA LEU A 15 -0.42 1.07 3.95
C LEU A 15 -1.66 0.62 3.16
N LEU A 16 -2.13 -0.61 3.35
CA LEU A 16 -3.32 -1.13 2.67
C LEU A 16 -4.56 -0.28 2.98
N ARG A 17 -4.70 0.18 4.23
CA ARG A 17 -5.77 1.09 4.65
C ARG A 17 -5.70 2.42 3.90
N LEU A 18 -4.52 3.04 3.86
CA LEU A 18 -4.28 4.27 3.12
C LEU A 18 -4.61 4.09 1.63
N LEU A 19 -4.07 3.06 0.98
CA LEU A 19 -4.31 2.79 -0.45
C LEU A 19 -5.77 2.45 -0.76
N SER A 20 -6.51 1.85 0.18
CA SER A 20 -7.89 1.46 -0.06
C SER A 20 -8.92 2.59 0.08
N SER A 21 -8.53 3.74 0.64
CA SER A 21 -9.47 4.80 1.04
C SER A 21 -9.15 6.13 0.36
N GLU A 22 -10.09 6.62 -0.45
CA GLU A 22 -10.02 7.95 -1.06
C GLU A 22 -9.84 9.04 -0.01
N GLN A 23 -10.60 8.99 1.08
CA GLN A 23 -10.55 10.00 2.14
C GLN A 23 -9.20 10.01 2.85
N GLU A 24 -8.62 8.83 3.12
CA GLU A 24 -7.30 8.74 3.77
C GLU A 24 -6.20 9.27 2.84
N GLN A 25 -6.28 8.99 1.53
CA GLN A 25 -5.31 9.52 0.57
C GLN A 25 -5.37 11.06 0.48
N LEU A 26 -6.58 11.63 0.46
CA LEU A 26 -6.77 13.09 0.43
C LEU A 26 -6.31 13.76 1.72
N ASN A 27 -6.55 13.12 2.88
CA ASN A 27 -6.04 13.59 4.16
C ASN A 27 -4.51 13.56 4.18
N TYR A 28 -3.91 12.45 3.74
CA TYR A 28 -2.46 12.30 3.66
C TYR A 28 -1.82 13.38 2.77
N GLU A 29 -2.42 13.68 1.62
CA GLU A 29 -1.97 14.79 0.76
C GLU A 29 -2.03 16.16 1.43
N THR A 30 -3.03 16.38 2.28
CA THR A 30 -3.16 17.63 3.06
C THR A 30 -2.08 17.71 4.15
N ASP A 31 -1.73 16.57 4.76
CA ASP A 31 -0.75 16.49 5.84
C ASP A 31 0.70 16.54 5.32
N VAL A 32 0.96 16.04 4.10
CA VAL A 32 2.29 15.93 3.48
C VAL A 32 2.41 16.83 2.23
N THR A 33 2.16 18.12 2.43
CA THR A 33 2.06 19.16 1.36
C THR A 33 3.33 19.39 0.52
N ILE A 34 4.49 18.90 0.94
CA ILE A 34 5.77 19.12 0.25
C ILE A 34 6.11 17.95 -0.70
N ALA A 35 5.44 16.81 -0.52
CA ALA A 35 5.74 15.61 -1.28
C ALA A 35 4.86 15.45 -2.52
N ASN A 36 5.39 14.73 -3.49
CA ASN A 36 4.62 14.18 -4.58
C ASN A 36 3.92 12.90 -4.08
N VAL A 37 2.84 13.09 -3.34
CA VAL A 37 2.14 12.01 -2.63
C VAL A 37 1.75 10.82 -3.53
N PRO A 38 1.31 11.00 -4.79
CA PRO A 38 1.12 9.87 -5.69
C PRO A 38 2.38 9.04 -5.94
N ALA A 39 3.55 9.68 -6.07
CA ALA A 39 4.82 8.97 -6.17
C ALA A 39 5.17 8.25 -4.87
N GLU A 40 4.90 8.87 -3.71
CA GLU A 40 5.14 8.24 -2.40
C GLU A 40 4.30 6.98 -2.19
N PHE A 41 3.03 6.95 -2.64
CA PHE A 41 2.22 5.73 -2.53
C PHE A 41 2.84 4.54 -3.27
N LEU A 42 3.46 4.79 -4.43
CA LEU A 42 4.19 3.74 -5.14
C LEU A 42 5.49 3.38 -4.41
N CYS A 43 6.32 4.36 -4.04
CA CYS A 43 7.57 4.09 -3.32
C CYS A 43 7.32 3.32 -2.01
N MET A 44 6.32 3.71 -1.23
CA MET A 44 5.97 3.02 0.01
C MET A 44 5.54 1.56 -0.24
N SER A 45 4.80 1.32 -1.33
CA SER A 45 4.32 -0.03 -1.69
C SER A 45 5.39 -0.95 -2.25
N PHE A 46 6.33 -0.41 -3.04
CA PHE A 46 7.35 -1.20 -3.74
C PHE A 46 8.69 -1.26 -3.01
N ASP A 47 9.14 -0.14 -2.44
CA ASP A 47 10.50 0.02 -1.94
C ASP A 47 10.57 -0.08 -0.41
N ASP A 48 9.55 0.40 0.32
CA ASP A 48 9.65 0.54 1.78
C ASP A 48 8.96 -0.56 2.59
N GLN A 49 7.78 -1.05 2.17
CA GLN A 49 6.96 -1.93 3.01
C GLN A 49 6.89 -3.39 2.57
N TYR A 50 7.14 -3.70 1.29
CA TYR A 50 7.03 -5.08 0.77
C TYR A 50 8.40 -5.75 0.60
N HIS A 51 8.76 -6.66 1.52
CA HIS A 51 10.06 -7.33 1.53
C HIS A 51 9.91 -8.85 1.41
N SER A 52 9.54 -9.35 0.23
CA SER A 52 9.18 -10.76 0.03
C SER A 52 10.30 -11.79 0.30
N ASP A 53 11.56 -11.35 0.23
CA ASP A 53 12.75 -12.16 0.50
C ASP A 53 13.23 -12.06 1.96
N ASP A 54 12.71 -11.11 2.73
CA ASP A 54 13.09 -10.92 4.12
C ASP A 54 12.38 -11.93 5.03
N SER A 55 13.17 -12.68 5.82
CA SER A 55 12.62 -13.70 6.71
C SER A 55 11.75 -13.15 7.83
N PHE A 56 12.04 -11.92 8.30
CA PHE A 56 11.27 -11.29 9.37
C PHE A 56 9.90 -10.87 8.86
N PHE A 57 9.84 -10.19 7.70
CA PHE A 57 8.61 -9.88 6.98
C PHE A 57 7.75 -11.12 6.77
N ARG A 58 8.33 -12.20 6.22
CA ARG A 58 7.60 -13.45 5.98
C ARG A 58 7.04 -14.08 7.25
N SER A 59 7.71 -13.92 8.38
CA SER A 59 7.25 -14.48 9.67
C SER A 59 6.05 -13.74 10.27
N SER A 60 5.77 -12.51 9.83
CA SER A 60 4.65 -11.68 10.30
C SER A 60 3.30 -12.01 9.65
N PHE A 61 3.28 -12.90 8.65
CA PHE A 61 2.10 -13.23 7.85
C PHE A 61 1.96 -14.76 7.67
N THR A 62 0.75 -15.23 7.38
CA THR A 62 0.53 -16.62 6.95
C THR A 62 0.95 -16.83 5.51
N ALA A 63 1.02 -18.10 5.09
CA ALA A 63 1.25 -18.44 3.69
C ALA A 63 0.21 -17.80 2.76
N ASP A 64 -1.08 -17.88 3.12
CA ASP A 64 -2.18 -17.31 2.33
C ASP A 64 -2.09 -15.78 2.26
N GLU A 65 -1.74 -15.11 3.36
CA GLU A 65 -1.54 -13.66 3.39
C GLU A 65 -0.34 -13.24 2.54
N LEU A 66 0.77 -13.99 2.58
CA LEU A 66 1.94 -13.75 1.74
C LEU A 66 1.64 -13.93 0.25
N GLU A 67 0.87 -14.95 -0.11
CA GLU A 67 0.43 -15.18 -1.48
C GLU A 67 -0.45 -14.01 -1.97
N ALA A 68 -1.41 -13.60 -1.15
CA ALA A 68 -2.30 -12.49 -1.46
C ALA A 68 -1.55 -11.14 -1.58
N LEU A 69 -0.59 -10.88 -0.70
CA LEU A 69 0.30 -9.71 -0.79
C LEU A 69 1.17 -9.74 -2.06
N ALA A 70 1.66 -10.92 -2.46
CA ALA A 70 2.43 -11.09 -3.69
C ALA A 70 1.58 -10.87 -4.94
N GLU A 71 0.32 -11.33 -4.95
CA GLU A 71 -0.64 -11.03 -6.01
C GLU A 71 -0.92 -9.54 -6.12
N PHE A 72 -1.17 -8.88 -4.99
CA PHE A 72 -1.37 -7.44 -4.95
C PHE A 72 -0.15 -6.66 -5.46
N HIS A 73 1.05 -7.04 -5.03
CA HIS A 73 2.29 -6.41 -5.51
C HIS A 73 2.45 -6.53 -7.03
N ARG A 74 2.18 -7.71 -7.61
CA ARG A 74 2.19 -7.91 -9.07
C ARG A 74 1.11 -7.08 -9.78
N TYR A 75 -0.07 -6.98 -9.19
CA TYR A 75 -1.16 -6.15 -9.71
C TYR A 75 -0.74 -4.68 -9.74
N CYS A 76 -0.21 -4.17 -8.62
CA CYS A 76 0.30 -2.81 -8.52
C CYS A 76 1.41 -2.55 -9.55
N ASP A 77 2.43 -3.42 -9.70
CA ASP A 77 3.54 -3.19 -10.66
C ASP A 77 3.04 -3.12 -12.10
N LYS A 78 2.05 -3.95 -12.44
CA LYS A 78 1.45 -3.93 -13.77
C LYS A 78 0.68 -2.63 -14.03
N HIS A 79 -0.14 -2.20 -13.08
CA HIS A 79 -1.05 -1.06 -13.26
C HIS A 79 -0.37 0.29 -13.00
N SER A 80 0.69 0.35 -12.18
CA SER A 80 1.46 1.58 -11.95
C SER A 80 2.17 2.09 -13.21
N ARG A 81 2.58 1.18 -14.11
CA ARG A 81 3.24 1.51 -15.38
C ARG A 81 2.37 2.25 -16.38
N VAL A 82 1.05 2.17 -16.23
CA VAL A 82 0.07 2.85 -17.10
C VAL A 82 -0.59 4.05 -16.44
N LEU A 83 -0.30 4.30 -15.16
CA LEU A 83 -0.73 5.53 -14.50
C LEU A 83 -0.07 6.73 -15.17
N PRO A 84 -0.76 7.89 -15.19
CA PRO A 84 -0.11 9.12 -15.61
C PRO A 84 1.12 9.37 -14.74
N GLU A 85 2.08 10.12 -15.26
CA GLU A 85 3.20 10.60 -14.44
C GLU A 85 2.63 11.18 -13.13
N ALA A 86 3.26 10.83 -12.01
CA ALA A 86 2.96 11.43 -10.71
C ALA A 86 3.36 12.91 -10.75
N ARG A 87 2.58 13.73 -11.43
CA ARG A 87 2.76 15.17 -11.58
C ARG A 87 1.39 15.78 -11.40
N GLY A 88 0.94 15.81 -10.16
CA GLY A 88 -0.40 16.25 -9.80
C GLY A 88 -0.74 15.85 -8.38
N THR A 89 -2.01 16.06 -8.03
CA THR A 89 -2.56 15.70 -6.73
C THR A 89 -3.15 14.29 -6.75
N VAL A 90 -3.45 13.75 -5.57
CA VAL A 90 -4.21 12.50 -5.37
C VAL A 90 -5.51 12.52 -6.17
N GLN A 91 -6.20 13.68 -6.26
CA GLN A 91 -7.40 13.86 -7.09
C GLN A 91 -7.18 13.50 -8.56
N THR A 92 -5.99 13.77 -9.09
CA THR A 92 -5.66 13.41 -10.47
C THR A 92 -5.73 11.90 -10.64
N TRP A 93 -5.09 11.14 -9.75
CA TRP A 93 -5.08 9.67 -9.80
C TRP A 93 -6.44 9.05 -9.50
N LEU A 94 -7.24 9.64 -8.61
CA LEU A 94 -8.61 9.20 -8.32
C LEU A 94 -9.55 9.24 -9.54
N ALA A 95 -9.20 10.00 -10.59
CA ALA A 95 -9.93 10.00 -11.85
C ALA A 95 -9.56 8.83 -12.79
N PHE A 96 -8.51 8.06 -12.50
CA PHE A 96 -8.02 6.98 -13.37
C PHE A 96 -8.57 5.61 -12.93
N PRO A 97 -9.16 4.83 -13.86
CA PRO A 97 -9.67 3.50 -13.56
C PRO A 97 -8.61 2.54 -13.00
N ASP A 98 -7.36 2.61 -13.47
CA ASP A 98 -6.28 1.75 -12.99
C ASP A 98 -5.94 2.01 -11.52
N TRP A 99 -5.94 3.28 -11.08
CA TRP A 99 -5.76 3.61 -9.67
C TRP A 99 -6.93 3.10 -8.83
N ARG A 100 -8.17 3.29 -9.30
CA ARG A 100 -9.36 2.73 -8.64
C ARG A 100 -9.30 1.21 -8.53
N GLY A 101 -8.73 0.52 -9.52
CA GLY A 101 -8.45 -0.92 -9.46
C GLY A 101 -7.45 -1.28 -8.37
N ILE A 102 -6.35 -0.54 -8.25
CA ILE A 102 -5.36 -0.72 -7.18
C ILE A 102 -6.01 -0.51 -5.80
N MET A 103 -6.83 0.54 -5.63
CA MET A 103 -7.56 0.79 -4.38
C MET A 103 -8.50 -0.37 -4.02
N PHE A 104 -9.20 -0.93 -5.02
CA PHE A 104 -10.10 -2.07 -4.83
C PHE A 104 -9.34 -3.33 -4.39
N GLU A 105 -8.24 -3.67 -5.06
CA GLU A 105 -7.41 -4.81 -4.65
C GLU A 105 -6.80 -4.59 -3.26
N ALA A 106 -6.33 -3.38 -2.94
CA ALA A 106 -5.84 -3.05 -1.60
C ALA A 106 -6.91 -3.29 -0.53
N LYS A 107 -8.17 -2.91 -0.79
CA LYS A 107 -9.30 -3.16 0.13
C LYS A 107 -9.57 -4.65 0.33
N LYS A 108 -9.53 -5.44 -0.76
CA LYS A 108 -9.74 -6.89 -0.73
C LYS A 108 -8.66 -7.58 0.11
N ILE A 109 -7.40 -7.19 -0.06
CA ILE A 109 -6.30 -7.74 0.76
C ILE A 109 -6.45 -7.31 2.21
N LEU A 110 -6.76 -6.03 2.47
CA LEU A 110 -6.99 -5.53 3.83
C LEU A 110 -8.07 -6.33 4.56
N ASP A 111 -9.20 -6.62 3.90
CA ASP A 111 -10.28 -7.40 4.48
C ASP A 111 -9.90 -8.86 4.76
N GLY A 112 -8.93 -9.41 4.01
CA GLY A 112 -8.40 -10.76 4.21
C GLY A 112 -7.33 -10.85 5.31
N ILE A 113 -6.54 -9.79 5.52
CA ILE A 113 -5.44 -9.74 6.52
C ILE A 113 -5.90 -9.16 7.86
N ALA A 114 -6.85 -8.23 7.87
CA ALA A 114 -7.36 -7.60 9.08
C ALA A 114 -8.49 -8.33 9.85
N PRO A 115 -8.99 -9.55 9.52
CA PRO A 115 -10.15 -10.10 10.22
C PRO A 115 -9.82 -10.75 11.58
N ASP A 116 -8.55 -10.86 11.99
CA ASP A 116 -8.18 -11.58 13.22
C ASP A 116 -7.13 -10.84 14.08
N PRO A 117 -7.49 -10.38 15.30
CA PRO A 117 -6.52 -9.95 16.29
C PRO A 117 -5.88 -11.21 16.90
N ARG A 118 -4.71 -11.61 16.39
CA ARG A 118 -3.88 -12.64 17.03
C ARG A 118 -3.25 -12.13 18.32
#